data_AF-A0A6L8G6R1-F1
#
_entry.id   AF-A0A6L8G6R1-F1
#
_cell.length_a   1.000
_cell.length_b   1.000
_cell.length_c   1.000
_cell.angle_alpha   90.00
_cell.angle_beta   90.00
_cell.angle_gamma   90.00
#
_symmetry.space_group_name_H-M   'P 1'
#
loop_
_entity.id
_entity.type
_entity.pdbx_description
1 polymer ?
#
loop_
_entity_poly.entity_id
_entity_poly.type
_entity_poly.pdbx_seq_one_letter_code
_entity_poly.pdbx_strand_id
1 'polypeptide(L)' 'MAHYNVVVPHVVGDKTHYTKVGALFENVSQATNETFYKLVLDFPVGVTELLAFPPRASDAPQAAGSERRA' A
#
# COMPACT_ATOMS: atom_id res chain seq x y z
N MET A 1 -5.86 11.09 -4.57
CA MET A 1 -6.12 10.03 -3.56
C MET A 1 -4.80 9.68 -2.89
N ALA A 2 -4.73 9.82 -1.58
CA ALA A 2 -3.59 9.32 -0.82
C ALA A 2 -3.60 7.79 -0.84
N HIS A 3 -2.45 7.19 -1.13
CA HIS A 3 -2.25 5.75 -1.02
C HIS A 3 -1.04 5.51 -0.11
N TYR A 4 -1.10 4.46 0.70
CA TYR A 4 -0.06 4.09 1.64
C TYR A 4 0.39 2.66 1.35
N ASN A 5 1.69 2.39 1.44
CA ASN A 5 2.22 1.04 1.43
C ASN A 5 1.87 0.37 2.76
N VAL A 6 1.27 -0.81 2.69
CA VAL A 6 0.97 -1.61 3.88
C VAL A 6 2.05 -2.65 4.06
N VAL A 7 2.63 -2.72 5.25
CA VAL A 7 3.75 -3.59 5.58
C VAL A 7 3.49 -4.37 6.86
N VAL A 8 4.15 -5.51 6.97
CA VAL A 8 4.21 -6.33 8.18
C VAL A 8 5.60 -6.23 8.80
N PRO A 9 5.72 -5.87 10.09
CA PRO A 9 6.97 -6.00 10.82
C PRO A 9 7.26 -7.47 11.14
N HIS A 10 8.49 -7.90 10.94
CA HIS A 10 8.98 -9.20 11.40
C HIS A 10 10.40 -9.07 11.93
N VAL A 11 10.73 -9.83 12.95
CA VAL A 11 12.04 -9.77 13.62
C VAL A 11 12.94 -10.85 13.06
N VAL A 12 14.14 -10.46 12.63
CA VAL A 12 15.20 -11.37 12.17
C VAL A 12 16.47 -11.06 12.96
N GLY A 13 16.82 -11.94 13.90
CA GLY A 13 17.86 -11.66 14.90
C GLY A 13 17.44 -10.47 15.77
N ASP A 14 18.31 -9.45 15.86
CA ASP A 14 18.06 -8.23 16.64
C ASP A 14 17.48 -7.07 15.82
N LYS A 15 17.05 -7.33 14.56
CA LYS A 15 16.57 -6.30 13.64
C LYS A 15 15.11 -6.50 13.27
N THR A 16 14.35 -5.42 13.24
CA THR A 16 12.99 -5.39 12.69
C THR A 16 13.03 -5.07 11.21
N HIS A 17 12.45 -5.96 10.42
CA HIS A 17 12.30 -5.81 8.98
C HIS A 17 10.83 -5.55 8.63
N TYR A 18 10.59 -4.81 7.55
CA TYR A 18 9.25 -4.46 7.08
C TYR A 18 9.05 -5.01 5.68
N THR A 19 8.12 -5.94 5.53
CA THR A 19 7.77 -6.52 4.23
C THR A 19 6.48 -5.91 3.74
N LYS A 20 6.47 -5.37 2.52
CA LYS A 20 5.25 -4.89 1.88
C LYS A 20 4.31 -6.05 1.56
N VAL A 21 3.05 -5.88 1.91
CA VAL A 21 1.99 -6.90 1.72
C VAL A 21 0.75 -6.36 1.02
N GLY A 22 0.73 -5.06 0.69
CA GLY A 22 -0.38 -4.43 -0.02
C GLY A 22 -0.36 -2.91 0.06
N ALA A 23 -1.55 -2.32 -0.05
CA ALA A 23 -1.76 -0.88 -0.01
C ALA A 23 -3.08 -0.49 0.68
N LEU A 24 -3.08 0.69 1.30
CA LEU A 24 -4.23 1.33 1.92
C LEU A 24 -4.59 2.58 1.11
N PHE A 25 -5.86 2.69 0.72
CA PHE A 25 -6.36 3.82 -0.07
C PHE A 25 -7.39 4.59 0.74
N GLU A 26 -7.19 5.91 0.82
CA GLU A 26 -8.22 6.81 1.32
C GLU A 26 -9.20 7.14 0.19
N ASN A 27 -10.49 6.89 0.42
CA ASN A 27 -11.57 7.11 -0.53
C ASN A 27 -12.67 7.96 0.10
N VAL A 28 -13.49 8.57 -0.74
CA VAL A 28 -14.71 9.28 -0.32
C VAL A 28 -15.91 8.57 -0.93
N SER A 29 -16.87 8.21 -0.09
CA SER A 29 -18.14 7.62 -0.53
C SER A 29 -18.94 8.65 -1.31
N GLN A 30 -19.32 8.36 -2.55
CA GLN A 30 -20.14 9.30 -3.34
C GLN A 30 -21.57 9.42 -2.80
N ALA A 31 -22.05 8.41 -2.07
CA ALA A 31 -23.41 8.38 -1.53
C ALA A 31 -23.52 9.15 -0.20
N THR A 32 -22.50 9.06 0.67
CA THR A 32 -22.53 9.65 2.01
C THR A 32 -21.57 10.82 2.20
N ASN A 33 -20.68 11.05 1.24
CA ASN A 33 -19.58 12.02 1.30
C ASN A 33 -18.62 11.81 2.49
N GLU A 34 -18.59 10.59 3.04
CA GLU A 34 -17.72 10.22 4.16
C GLU A 34 -16.43 9.58 3.66
N THR A 35 -15.34 9.85 4.37
CA THR A 35 -14.05 9.20 4.14
C THR A 35 -14.08 7.75 4.64
N PHE A 36 -13.63 6.82 3.81
CA PHE A 36 -13.40 5.43 4.19
C PHE A 36 -12.07 4.93 3.66
N TYR A 37 -11.52 3.93 4.34
CA TYR A 37 -10.25 3.31 3.97
C TYR A 37 -10.47 1.95 3.32
N LYS A 38 -9.82 1.73 2.18
CA LYS A 38 -9.81 0.44 1.49
C LYS A 38 -8.43 -0.18 1.60
N LEU A 39 -8.33 -1.31 2.29
CA LEU A 39 -7.13 -2.14 2.36
C LEU A 39 -7.17 -3.19 1.25
N VAL A 40 -6.12 -3.25 0.43
CA VAL A 40 -5.93 -4.29 -0.60
C VAL A 40 -4.63 -5.01 -0.29
N LEU A 41 -4.71 -6.33 -0.10
CA LEU A 41 -3.55 -7.20 0.16
C LEU A 41 -3.19 -7.97 -1.10
N ASP A 42 -1.90 -8.16 -1.34
CA ASP A 42 -1.38 -8.89 -2.52
C ASP A 42 -1.56 -10.42 -2.37
N PHE A 43 -1.69 -10.90 -1.14
CA PHE A 43 -1.92 -12.30 -0.74
C PHE A 43 -2.55 -12.34 0.67
N PRO A 44 -3.13 -13.47 1.12
CA PRO A 44 -3.64 -13.59 2.48
C PRO A 44 -2.54 -13.41 3.53
N VAL A 45 -2.78 -12.60 4.55
CA VAL A 45 -1.81 -12.29 5.62
C VAL A 45 -2.41 -12.63 6.99
N GLY A 46 -1.75 -13.49 7.75
CA GLY A 46 -2.13 -13.84 9.13
C GLY A 46 -1.25 -13.13 10.15
N VAL A 47 -1.60 -11.91 10.54
CA VAL A 47 -0.84 -11.08 11.48
C VAL A 47 -1.77 -10.32 12.43
N THR A 48 -1.23 -9.87 13.56
CA THR A 48 -1.95 -9.04 14.53
C THR A 48 -1.79 -7.54 14.28
N GLU A 49 -0.79 -7.14 13.49
CA GLU A 49 -0.50 -5.73 13.22
C GLU A 49 -0.10 -5.52 11.75
N LEU A 50 -0.64 -4.44 11.17
CA LEU A 50 -0.27 -3.91 9.86
C LEU A 50 0.11 -2.44 10.02
N LEU A 51 1.18 -2.03 9.36
CA LEU A 51 1.64 -0.65 9.37
C LEU A 51 1.44 -0.04 7.98
N ALA A 52 0.87 1.16 7.93
CA ALA A 52 0.69 1.91 6.70
C ALA A 52 1.67 3.08 6.65
N PHE A 53 2.54 3.10 5.64
CA PHE A 53 3.51 4.17 5.43
C PHE A 53 3.20 4.91 4.13
N PRO A 54 3.41 6.24 4.07
CA PRO A 54 3.36 6.95 2.80
C PRO A 54 4.28 6.28 1.76
N PRO A 55 3.94 6.37 0.47
CA PRO A 55 4.76 5.78 -0.58
C PRO A 55 6.14 6.45 -0.57
N ARG A 56 7.19 5.66 -0.72
CA ARG A 56 8.55 6.23 -0.87
C ARG A 56 8.64 6.87 -2.26
N ALA A 57 9.47 7.90 -2.41
CA ALA A 57 9.67 8.58 -3.69
C ALA A 57 10.14 7.63 -4.82
N SER A 58 10.78 6.51 -4.47
CA SER A 58 11.20 5.44 -5.38
C SER A 58 10.07 4.50 -5.82
N ASP A 59 8.95 4.48 -5.12
CA ASP A 59 7.79 3.62 -5.41
C ASP A 59 6.75 4.32 -6.31
N ALA A 60 7.09 5.50 -6.86
CA ALA A 60 6.26 6.15 -7.86
C ALA A 60 6.04 5.15 -9.01
N PRO A 61 4.79 4.89 -9.43
CA PRO A 61 4.53 3.96 -10.51
C PRO A 61 5.28 4.46 -11.73
N GLN A 62 6.28 3.69 -12.16
CA GLN A 62 6.90 3.86 -13.46
C GLN A 62 5.76 3.77 -14.45
N ALA A 63 5.39 4.91 -15.05
CA ALA A 63 4.28 5.02 -15.95
C ALA A 63 4.41 3.92 -17.01
N ALA A 64 3.41 3.03 -17.03
CA ALA A 64 3.31 1.94 -17.98
C ALA A 64 3.58 2.49 -19.38
N GLY A 65 4.47 1.79 -20.10
CA GLY A 65 5.02 2.23 -21.38
C GLY A 65 3.94 2.76 -22.32
N SER A 66 4.16 3.99 -22.80
CA SER A 66 3.57 4.40 -24.06
C SER A 66 4.32 3.69 -25.18
N GLU A 67 3.82 2.54 -25.60
CA GLU A 67 3.95 2.09 -26.98
C GLU A 67 3.57 3.27 -27.89
N ARG A 68 4.58 3.90 -28.50
CA ARG A 68 4.37 4.61 -29.77
C ARG A 68 5.03 3.76 -30.84
N ARG A 69 4.22 2.90 -31.44
CA ARG A 69 4.40 2.53 -32.85
C ARG A 69 4.26 3.81 -33.68
N ALA A 70 5.29 4.14 -34.45
CA ALA A 70 5.22 4.70 -35.80
C ALA A 70 6.62 4.67 -36.39
#